data_AF-A0A6J3LNU0-F1
#
_entry.id   AF-A0A6J3LNU0-F1
#
_cell.length_a   1.000
_cell.length_b   1.000
_cell.length_c   1.000
_cell.angle_alpha   90.00
_cell.angle_beta   90.00
_cell.angle_gamma   90.00
#
_symmetry.space_group_name_H-M   'P 1'
#
loop_
_entity.id
_entity.type
_entity.pdbx_description
1 polymer ?
#
loop_
_entity_poly.entity_id
_entity_poly.type
_entity_poly.pdbx_seq_one_letter_code
_entity_poly.pdbx_strand_id
1 'polypeptide(L)'
;MCCSIRSDKINLNNIFQTYLNRDVPHSTHLPKIKPMCFNYALQRTVEEMMTYVKEAQQYEKKIFYKYIKKCYVFCGGSMACTYVTATCFSLRPIILPVSLPFDAEYPFPINYTSMYVIIYMHHACLCIQTAAHVCVSSFGALLLWFTVARFECLAAELERSTDIDALVVCVKKQLHLKR
;
A
#
# COMPACT_ATOMS: atom_id res chain seq x y z
N MET A 1 -28.94 -50.47 -23.94
CA MET A 1 -28.52 -49.53 -24.99
C MET A 1 -27.52 -48.56 -24.35
N CYS A 2 -26.22 -48.85 -24.52
CA CYS A 2 -25.12 -48.04 -23.98
C CYS A 2 -25.02 -46.72 -24.74
N CYS A 3 -24.95 -45.59 -24.03
CA CYS A 3 -24.45 -44.34 -24.61
C CYS A 3 -23.11 -44.01 -23.93
N SER A 4 -22.04 -44.35 -24.65
CA SER A 4 -20.65 -44.06 -24.30
C SER A 4 -20.40 -42.56 -24.48
N ILE A 5 -20.20 -41.81 -23.40
CA ILE A 5 -19.71 -40.43 -23.48
C ILE A 5 -18.18 -40.50 -23.48
N ARG A 6 -17.63 -40.29 -24.68
CA ARG A 6 -16.21 -40.16 -24.97
C ARG A 6 -15.59 -39.09 -24.06
N SER A 7 -14.63 -39.51 -23.26
CA SER A 7 -13.77 -38.64 -22.46
C SER A 7 -12.77 -37.95 -23.39
N ASP A 8 -13.17 -36.85 -23.99
CA ASP A 8 -12.23 -35.97 -24.69
C ASP A 8 -11.44 -35.20 -23.64
N LYS A 9 -10.12 -35.41 -23.64
CA LYS A 9 -9.18 -34.64 -22.81
C LYS A 9 -9.31 -33.16 -23.17
N ILE A 10 -10.00 -32.40 -22.32
CA ILE A 10 -10.03 -30.95 -22.38
C ILE A 10 -8.58 -30.48 -22.16
N ASN A 11 -7.92 -30.12 -23.26
CA ASN A 11 -6.58 -29.59 -23.23
C ASN A 11 -6.65 -28.17 -22.66
N LEU A 12 -6.33 -28.04 -21.37
CA LEU A 12 -6.38 -26.79 -20.62
C LEU A 12 -5.52 -25.67 -21.26
N ASN A 13 -4.52 -26.06 -22.06
CA ASN A 13 -3.69 -25.13 -22.82
C ASN A 13 -4.48 -24.43 -23.95
N ASN A 14 -5.44 -25.11 -24.57
CA ASN A 14 -6.31 -24.50 -25.58
C ASN A 14 -7.27 -23.47 -24.95
N ILE A 15 -7.78 -23.73 -23.75
CA ILE A 15 -8.63 -22.77 -23.03
C ILE A 15 -7.82 -21.53 -22.64
N PHE A 16 -6.59 -21.73 -22.17
CA PHE A 16 -5.69 -20.63 -21.82
C PHE A 16 -5.33 -19.78 -23.06
N GLN A 17 -5.12 -20.42 -24.21
CA GLN A 17 -4.94 -19.74 -25.49
C GLN A 17 -6.21 -19.01 -25.95
N THR A 18 -7.40 -19.55 -25.70
CA THR A 18 -8.68 -18.89 -26.04
C THR A 18 -8.92 -17.62 -25.20
N TYR A 19 -8.42 -17.60 -23.96
CA TYR A 19 -8.45 -16.41 -23.10
C TYR A 19 -7.41 -15.35 -23.49
N LEU A 20 -6.23 -15.78 -23.98
CA LEU A 20 -5.17 -14.86 -24.45
C LEU A 20 -5.44 -14.30 -25.86
N ASN A 21 -6.18 -15.01 -26.72
CA ASN A 21 -6.51 -14.59 -28.10
C ASN A 21 -7.87 -13.88 -28.24
N ARG A 22 -8.54 -13.53 -27.13
CA ARG A 22 -9.68 -12.61 -27.19
C ARG A 22 -9.14 -11.20 -27.40
N ASP A 23 -8.90 -10.86 -28.67
CA ASP A 23 -8.79 -9.50 -29.16
C ASP A 23 -9.95 -8.67 -28.59
N VAL A 24 -9.60 -7.76 -27.69
CA VAL A 24 -10.49 -6.73 -27.16
C VAL A 24 -10.81 -5.78 -28.32
N PRO A 25 -12.09 -5.59 -28.70
CA PRO A 25 -12.45 -4.79 -29.86
C PRO A 25 -12.04 -3.33 -29.67
N HIS A 26 -11.36 -2.83 -30.69
CA HIS A 26 -10.86 -1.48 -30.82
C HIS A 26 -12.03 -0.48 -31.01
N SER A 27 -12.39 0.28 -29.96
CA SER A 27 -12.88 1.66 -30.13
C SER A 27 -12.98 2.47 -28.82
N THR A 28 -12.13 3.49 -28.80
CA THR A 28 -12.33 4.88 -28.35
C THR A 28 -12.65 5.21 -26.88
N HIS A 29 -11.67 5.88 -26.27
CA HIS A 29 -11.74 6.72 -25.06
C HIS A 29 -11.89 6.04 -23.69
N LEU A 30 -10.91 5.18 -23.34
CA LEU A 30 -10.55 4.97 -21.95
C LEU A 30 -9.49 6.02 -21.54
N PRO A 31 -9.69 6.81 -20.47
CA PRO A 31 -8.64 7.67 -19.96
C PRO A 31 -7.45 6.79 -19.59
N LYS A 32 -6.27 7.11 -20.13
CA LYS A 32 -5.01 6.52 -19.68
C LYS A 32 -4.92 6.72 -18.17
N ILE A 33 -5.32 5.74 -17.38
CA ILE A 33 -5.00 5.68 -15.95
C ILE A 33 -3.49 5.59 -15.95
N LYS A 34 -2.82 6.73 -15.77
CA LYS A 34 -1.37 6.85 -15.68
C LYS A 34 -1.00 6.45 -14.25
N PRO A 35 -0.54 5.21 -13.96
CA PRO A 35 -0.01 4.88 -12.64
C PRO A 35 1.37 5.54 -12.43
N MET A 36 1.88 6.20 -13.48
CA MET A 36 3.21 6.78 -13.57
C MET A 36 3.35 8.11 -12.81
N CYS A 37 2.27 8.89 -12.67
CA CYS A 37 2.33 10.19 -12.00
C CYS A 37 2.54 10.08 -10.49
N PHE A 38 1.94 9.08 -9.84
CA PHE A 38 2.08 8.89 -8.40
C PHE A 38 3.52 8.55 -8.01
N ASN A 39 4.15 7.61 -8.74
CA ASN A 39 5.54 7.22 -8.50
C ASN A 39 6.52 8.38 -8.71
N TYR A 40 6.33 9.18 -9.77
CA TYR A 40 7.18 10.35 -10.03
C TYR A 40 7.04 11.42 -8.94
N ALA A 41 5.81 11.75 -8.52
CA ALA A 41 5.57 12.71 -7.45
C ALA A 41 6.16 12.24 -6.11
N LEU A 42 6.08 10.93 -5.84
CA LEU A 42 6.68 10.31 -4.67
C LEU A 42 8.21 10.44 -4.68
N GLN A 43 8.84 10.05 -5.79
CA GLN A 43 10.29 10.10 -5.95
C GLN A 43 10.82 11.52 -5.80
N ARG A 44 10.17 12.49 -6.44
CA ARG A 44 10.51 13.91 -6.29
C ARG A 44 10.38 14.37 -4.84
N THR A 45 9.31 13.99 -4.15
CA THR A 45 9.10 14.35 -2.75
C THR A 45 10.21 13.77 -1.87
N VAL A 46 10.58 12.50 -2.07
CA VAL A 46 11.68 11.86 -1.33
C VAL A 46 13.02 12.54 -1.61
N GLU A 47 13.28 12.91 -2.85
CA GLU A 47 14.52 13.60 -3.25
C GLU A 47 14.64 14.98 -2.60
N GLU A 48 13.55 15.76 -2.61
CA GLU A 48 13.47 17.05 -1.91
C GLU A 48 13.70 16.87 -0.40
N MET A 49 13.10 15.85 0.21
CA MET A 49 13.31 15.51 1.63
C MET A 49 14.76 15.11 1.92
N MET A 50 15.37 14.27 1.09
CA MET A 50 16.75 13.82 1.26
C MET A 50 17.74 14.98 1.16
N THR A 51 17.55 15.89 0.22
CA THR A 51 18.38 17.09 0.06
C THR A 51 18.25 18.00 1.28
N TYR A 52 17.03 18.25 1.75
CA TYR A 52 16.79 19.04 2.97
C TYR A 52 17.49 18.44 4.20
N VAL A 53 17.38 17.13 4.42
CA VAL A 53 18.01 16.46 5.57
C VAL A 53 19.54 16.53 5.52
N LYS A 54 20.14 16.51 4.32
CA LYS A 54 21.59 16.66 4.15
C LYS A 54 22.06 18.06 4.57
N GLU A 55 21.34 19.09 4.12
CA GLU A 55 21.65 20.50 4.38
C GLU A 55 21.26 20.98 5.79
N ALA A 56 20.44 20.19 6.52
CA ALA A 56 19.93 20.56 7.84
C ALA A 56 21.03 20.80 8.90
N GLN A 57 20.76 21.76 9.79
CA GLN A 57 21.64 22.15 10.90
C GLN A 57 21.65 21.08 12.02
N GLN A 58 22.63 21.16 12.91
CA GLN A 58 22.87 20.12 13.92
C GLN A 58 21.73 20.00 14.95
N TYR A 59 21.03 21.09 15.27
CA TYR A 59 19.85 21.04 16.12
C TYR A 59 18.64 20.43 15.41
N GLU A 60 18.41 20.74 14.12
CA GLU A 60 17.35 20.16 13.29
C GLU A 60 17.52 18.65 13.17
N LYS A 61 18.76 18.20 12.95
CA LYS A 61 19.12 16.76 12.89
C LYS A 61 18.71 16.00 14.14
N LYS A 62 18.80 16.62 15.33
CA LYS A 62 18.35 16.02 16.59
C LYS A 62 16.82 15.83 16.62
N ILE A 63 16.08 16.81 16.12
CA ILE A 63 14.62 16.73 15.96
C ILE A 63 14.27 15.62 14.96
N PHE A 64 14.90 15.60 13.78
CA PHE A 64 14.68 14.54 12.80
C PHE A 64 14.97 13.15 13.35
N TYR A 65 16.06 12.97 14.10
CA TYR A 65 16.40 11.68 14.70
C TYR A 65 15.32 11.19 15.67
N LYS A 66 14.74 12.08 16.48
CA LYS A 66 13.61 11.76 17.37
C LYS A 66 12.40 11.23 16.56
N TYR A 67 12.08 11.87 15.44
CA TYR A 67 10.98 11.44 14.57
C TYR A 67 11.27 10.15 13.81
N ILE A 68 12.51 9.96 13.32
CA ILE A 68 12.94 8.70 12.69
C ILE A 68 12.82 7.54 13.68
N LYS A 69 13.27 7.71 14.93
CA LYS A 69 13.11 6.69 15.97
C LYS A 69 11.65 6.34 16.22
N LYS A 70 10.77 7.35 16.29
CA LYS A 70 9.32 7.14 16.46
C LYS A 70 8.72 6.39 15.28
N CYS A 71 9.13 6.75 14.06
CA CYS A 71 8.67 6.07 12.87
C CYS A 71 9.18 4.63 12.79
N TYR A 72 10.42 4.36 13.20
CA TYR A 72 10.97 3.02 13.27
C TYR A 72 10.14 2.12 14.21
N VAL A 73 9.79 2.63 15.39
CA VAL A 73 8.93 1.90 16.35
C VAL A 73 7.55 1.63 15.74
N PHE A 74 6.95 2.61 15.07
CA PHE A 74 5.65 2.43 14.42
C PHE A 74 5.70 1.44 13.25
N CYS A 75 6.66 1.57 12.35
CA CYS A 75 6.86 0.65 11.23
C CYS A 75 7.19 -0.76 11.70
N GLY A 76 8.07 -0.90 12.70
CA GLY A 76 8.38 -2.20 13.30
C GLY A 76 7.14 -2.82 13.94
N GLY A 77 6.35 -2.03 14.67
CA GLY A 77 5.09 -2.47 15.26
C GLY A 77 4.04 -2.88 14.22
N SER A 78 3.87 -2.12 13.13
CA SER A 78 2.92 -2.46 12.06
C SER A 78 3.34 -3.73 11.31
N MET A 79 4.64 -3.89 11.04
CA MET A 79 5.20 -5.11 10.47
C MET A 79 4.97 -6.30 11.39
N ALA A 80 5.29 -6.18 12.68
CA ALA A 80 5.06 -7.25 13.66
C ALA A 80 3.57 -7.64 13.74
N CYS A 81 2.66 -6.66 13.79
CA CYS A 81 1.22 -6.92 13.78
C CYS A 81 0.77 -7.66 12.51
N THR A 82 1.34 -7.31 11.36
CA THR A 82 1.07 -8.00 10.08
C THR A 82 1.55 -9.45 10.11
N TYR A 83 2.75 -9.72 10.64
CA TYR A 83 3.27 -11.08 10.81
C TYR A 83 2.44 -11.91 11.80
N VAL A 84 2.03 -11.32 12.92
CA VAL A 84 1.13 -11.99 13.88
C VAL A 84 -0.20 -12.34 13.23
N THR A 85 -0.78 -11.40 12.47
CA THR A 85 -2.04 -11.65 11.75
C THR A 85 -1.89 -12.78 10.73
N ALA A 86 -0.81 -12.77 9.93
CA ALA A 86 -0.53 -13.81 8.94
C ALA A 86 -0.29 -15.18 9.58
N THR A 87 0.42 -15.23 10.71
CA THR A 87 0.67 -16.49 11.44
C THR A 87 -0.59 -17.04 12.09
N CYS A 88 -1.40 -16.19 12.74
CA CYS A 88 -2.73 -16.58 13.23
C CYS A 88 -3.61 -17.13 12.11
N PHE A 89 -3.52 -16.52 10.92
CA PHE A 89 -4.27 -16.96 9.75
C PHE A 89 -3.84 -18.34 9.24
N SER A 90 -2.54 -18.58 9.17
CA SER A 90 -1.98 -19.87 8.75
C SER A 90 -2.13 -20.98 9.79
N LEU A 91 -2.19 -20.65 11.08
CA LEU A 91 -2.39 -21.62 12.17
C LEU A 91 -3.86 -22.01 12.33
N ARG A 92 -4.80 -21.19 11.85
CA ARG A 92 -6.24 -21.45 11.98
C ARG A 92 -6.70 -22.81 11.45
N PRO A 93 -6.28 -23.29 10.26
CA PRO A 93 -6.67 -24.61 9.76
C PRO A 93 -6.05 -25.78 10.53
N ILE A 94 -5.02 -25.52 11.34
CA ILE A 94 -4.35 -26.55 12.16
C ILE A 94 -5.07 -26.70 13.51
N ILE A 95 -5.59 -25.59 14.06
CA ILE A 95 -6.25 -25.55 15.37
C ILE A 95 -7.75 -25.91 15.24
N LEU A 96 -8.40 -25.49 14.15
CA LEU A 96 -9.80 -25.83 13.86
C LEU A 96 -9.88 -26.91 12.76
N PRO A 97 -10.80 -27.87 12.85
CA PRO A 97 -11.05 -28.89 11.82
C PRO A 97 -11.79 -28.30 10.59
N VAL A 98 -11.39 -27.11 10.16
CA VAL A 98 -12.01 -26.36 9.06
C VAL A 98 -11.02 -26.36 7.88
N SER A 99 -11.49 -26.81 6.71
CA SER A 99 -10.68 -26.87 5.48
C SER A 99 -10.43 -25.50 4.84
N LEU A 100 -11.15 -24.47 5.29
CA LEU A 100 -11.09 -23.11 4.77
C LEU A 100 -10.25 -22.19 5.67
N PRO A 101 -9.49 -21.25 5.09
CA PRO A 101 -8.68 -20.31 5.87
C PRO A 101 -9.51 -19.32 6.71
N PHE A 102 -10.79 -19.17 6.37
CA PHE A 102 -11.76 -18.36 7.09
C PHE A 102 -12.98 -19.23 7.45
N ASP A 103 -13.44 -19.10 8.68
CA ASP A 103 -14.69 -19.68 9.15
C ASP A 103 -15.84 -18.79 8.65
N ALA A 104 -16.15 -18.92 7.36
CA ALA A 104 -17.19 -18.15 6.69
C ALA A 104 -18.27 -19.11 6.19
N GLU A 105 -19.47 -18.98 6.75
CA GLU A 105 -20.68 -19.66 6.27
C GLU A 105 -21.05 -19.04 4.91
N TYR A 106 -20.66 -19.70 3.83
CA TYR A 106 -21.01 -19.23 2.49
C TYR A 106 -22.44 -19.64 2.16
N PRO A 107 -23.29 -18.72 1.64
CA PRO A 107 -24.69 -19.01 1.30
C PRO A 107 -24.84 -19.93 0.07
N PHE A 108 -23.75 -20.53 -0.40
CA PHE A 108 -23.69 -21.42 -1.56
C PHE A 108 -22.88 -22.68 -1.24
N PRO A 109 -23.24 -23.84 -1.85
CA PRO A 109 -22.58 -25.10 -1.56
C PRO A 109 -21.12 -25.11 -2.08
N ILE A 110 -20.16 -25.35 -1.18
CA ILE A 110 -18.73 -25.42 -1.47
C ILE A 110 -18.34 -26.83 -1.96
N ASN A 111 -19.16 -27.43 -2.82
CA ASN A 111 -19.02 -28.83 -3.26
C ASN A 111 -18.20 -28.97 -4.56
N TYR A 112 -17.79 -27.86 -5.18
CA TYR A 112 -17.12 -27.86 -6.48
C TYR A 112 -15.70 -27.28 -6.37
N THR A 113 -14.73 -27.93 -7.03
CA THR A 113 -13.32 -27.48 -7.10
C THR A 113 -13.18 -26.01 -7.52
N SER A 114 -14.06 -25.53 -8.40
CA SER A 114 -14.07 -24.13 -8.85
C SER A 114 -14.34 -23.11 -7.73
N MET A 115 -15.18 -23.45 -6.74
CA MET A 115 -15.45 -22.56 -5.59
C MET A 115 -14.20 -22.37 -4.73
N TYR A 116 -13.45 -23.46 -4.48
CA TYR A 116 -12.17 -23.39 -3.77
C TYR A 116 -11.19 -22.47 -4.48
N VAL A 117 -11.06 -22.57 -5.81
CA VAL A 117 -10.19 -21.70 -6.59
C VAL A 117 -10.56 -20.22 -6.41
N ILE A 118 -11.85 -19.87 -6.48
CA ILE A 118 -12.31 -18.48 -6.31
C ILE A 118 -11.98 -17.97 -4.90
N ILE A 119 -12.23 -18.77 -3.86
CA ILE A 119 -11.96 -18.39 -2.48
C ILE A 119 -10.45 -18.18 -2.26
N TYR A 120 -9.60 -19.09 -2.75
CA TYR A 120 -8.15 -18.95 -2.67
C TYR A 120 -7.64 -17.73 -3.46
N MET A 121 -8.17 -17.48 -4.65
CA MET A 121 -7.83 -16.30 -5.46
C MET A 121 -8.23 -15.00 -4.75
N HIS A 122 -9.44 -14.94 -4.17
CA HIS A 122 -9.88 -13.81 -3.38
C HIS A 122 -8.95 -13.56 -2.19
N HIS A 123 -8.57 -14.64 -1.50
CA HIS A 123 -7.67 -14.57 -0.36
C HIS A 123 -6.27 -14.06 -0.77
N ALA A 124 -5.76 -14.52 -1.92
CA ALA A 124 -4.51 -14.01 -2.49
C ALA A 124 -4.61 -12.51 -2.83
N CYS A 125 -5.73 -12.07 -3.41
CA CYS A 125 -5.97 -10.64 -3.69
C CYS A 125 -6.00 -9.80 -2.42
N LEU A 126 -6.65 -10.26 -1.35
CA LEU A 126 -6.67 -9.57 -0.06
C LEU A 126 -5.28 -9.44 0.55
N CYS A 127 -4.45 -10.50 0.48
CA CYS A 127 -3.06 -10.44 0.93
C CYS A 127 -2.26 -9.37 0.16
N ILE A 128 -2.40 -9.32 -1.16
CA ILE A 128 -1.71 -8.33 -2.01
C ILE A 128 -2.19 -6.91 -1.68
N GLN A 129 -3.50 -6.69 -1.56
CA GLN A 129 -4.08 -5.39 -1.22
C GLN A 129 -3.64 -4.91 0.17
N THR A 130 -3.64 -5.80 1.15
CA THR A 130 -3.22 -5.48 2.52
C THR A 130 -1.75 -5.10 2.58
N ALA A 131 -0.88 -5.86 1.89
CA ALA A 131 0.53 -5.52 1.79
C ALA A 131 0.74 -4.14 1.15
N ALA A 132 0.04 -3.86 0.04
CA ALA A 132 0.10 -2.55 -0.62
C ALA A 132 -0.39 -1.42 0.30
N HIS A 133 -1.48 -1.64 1.03
CA HIS A 133 -2.06 -0.65 1.95
C HIS A 133 -1.12 -0.34 3.12
N VAL A 134 -0.47 -1.35 3.71
CA VAL A 134 0.52 -1.15 4.78
C VAL A 134 1.72 -0.35 4.27
N CYS A 135 2.21 -0.61 3.06
CA CYS A 135 3.30 0.14 2.44
C CYS A 135 2.93 1.62 2.23
N VAL A 136 1.78 1.89 1.61
CA VAL A 136 1.31 3.26 1.34
C VAL A 136 1.05 4.01 2.64
N SER A 137 0.44 3.35 3.64
CA SER A 137 0.16 3.95 4.95
C SER A 137 1.44 4.28 5.71
N SER A 138 2.42 3.38 5.71
CA SER A 138 3.71 3.60 6.36
C SER A 138 4.49 4.74 5.70
N PHE A 139 4.45 4.81 4.37
CA PHE A 139 5.06 5.89 3.62
C PHE A 139 4.37 7.25 3.89
N GLY A 140 3.04 7.28 3.90
CA GLY A 140 2.29 8.49 4.25
C GLY A 140 2.59 8.98 5.66
N ALA A 141 2.68 8.07 6.64
CA ALA A 141 3.08 8.41 8.00
C ALA A 141 4.49 9.01 8.05
N LEU A 142 5.47 8.42 7.35
CA LEU A 142 6.84 8.96 7.24
C LEU A 142 6.84 10.41 6.74
N LEU A 143 6.10 10.70 5.66
CA LEU A 143 6.00 12.05 5.12
C LEU A 143 5.40 13.02 6.14
N LEU A 144 4.32 12.63 6.82
CA LEU A 144 3.65 13.46 7.81
C LEU A 144 4.58 13.77 8.99
N TRP A 145 5.29 12.78 9.52
CA TRP A 145 6.26 12.98 10.60
C TRP A 145 7.39 13.92 10.17
N PHE A 146 7.89 13.78 8.95
CA PHE A 146 8.88 14.71 8.40
C PHE A 146 8.33 16.14 8.33
N THR A 147 7.10 16.32 7.82
CA THR A 147 6.43 17.62 7.76
C THR A 147 6.26 18.24 9.15
N VAL A 148 5.85 17.44 10.14
CA VAL A 148 5.71 17.88 11.54
C VAL A 148 7.06 18.32 12.11
N ALA A 149 8.13 17.53 11.89
CA ALA A 149 9.48 17.88 12.34
C ALA A 149 9.94 19.23 11.75
N ARG A 150 9.62 19.48 10.48
CA ARG A 150 9.92 20.72 9.77
C ARG A 150 9.17 21.91 10.37
N PHE A 151 7.90 21.72 10.75
CA PHE A 151 7.12 22.75 11.42
C PHE A 151 7.62 23.04 12.84
N GLU A 152 8.01 22.02 13.61
CA GLU A 152 8.58 22.19 14.95
C GLU A 152 9.91 22.95 14.89
N CYS A 153 10.77 22.62 13.93
CA CYS A 153 12.00 23.38 13.69
C CYS A 153 11.72 24.85 13.33
N LEU A 154 10.79 25.08 12.41
CA LEU A 154 10.43 26.44 11.99
C LEU A 154 9.85 27.24 13.14
N ALA A 155 9.03 26.60 13.99
CA ALA A 155 8.48 27.22 15.20
C ALA A 155 9.57 27.58 16.22
N ALA A 156 10.58 26.72 16.40
CA ALA A 156 11.70 27.00 17.30
C ALA A 156 12.57 28.19 16.83
N GLU A 157 12.85 28.28 15.52
CA GLU A 157 13.57 29.43 14.97
C GLU A 157 12.73 30.72 15.05
N LEU A 158 11.40 30.61 14.92
CA LEU A 158 10.46 31.72 15.10
C LEU A 158 10.43 32.24 16.52
N GLU A 159 10.39 31.36 17.51
CA GLU A 159 10.40 31.76 18.92
C GLU A 159 11.69 32.51 19.27
N ARG A 160 12.80 32.17 18.60
CA ARG A 160 14.10 32.84 18.75
C ARG A 160 14.19 34.17 18.00
N SER A 161 13.44 34.33 16.91
CA SER A 161 13.38 35.51 16.06
C SER A 161 12.05 36.23 16.30
N THR A 162 12.02 37.15 17.28
CA THR A 162 10.88 37.88 17.87
C THR A 162 9.95 38.65 16.90
N ASP A 163 9.51 38.06 15.79
CA ASP A 163 8.57 38.63 14.82
C ASP A 163 7.75 37.53 14.12
N ILE A 164 6.66 37.14 14.77
CA ILE A 164 5.71 36.13 14.27
C ILE A 164 5.01 36.61 12.98
N ASP A 165 4.89 37.93 12.79
CA ASP A 165 4.25 38.55 11.63
C ASP A 165 5.06 38.37 10.34
N ALA A 166 6.39 38.49 10.39
CA ALA A 166 7.25 38.22 9.23
C ALA A 166 7.16 36.77 8.74
N LEU A 167 6.95 35.81 9.64
CA LEU A 167 6.77 34.40 9.29
C LEU A 167 5.41 34.13 8.64
N VAL A 168 4.31 34.74 9.13
CA VAL A 168 2.99 34.62 8.49
C VAL A 168 3.06 35.14 7.04
N VAL A 169 3.82 36.22 6.80
CA VAL A 169 4.08 36.73 5.45
C VAL A 169 4.93 35.76 4.61
N CYS A 170 5.96 35.15 5.19
CA CYS A 170 6.81 34.18 4.48
C CYS A 170 6.08 32.87 4.16
N VAL A 171 5.30 32.33 5.10
CA VAL A 171 4.45 31.15 4.91
C VAL A 171 3.37 31.45 3.89
N LYS A 172 2.75 32.64 3.90
CA LYS A 172 1.85 33.09 2.82
C LYS A 172 2.55 33.12 1.46
N LYS A 173 3.79 33.60 1.39
CA LYS A 173 4.58 33.61 0.13
C LYS A 173 4.93 32.20 -0.35
N GLN A 174 5.37 31.32 0.54
CA GLN A 174 5.67 29.91 0.22
C GLN A 174 4.40 29.14 -0.22
N LEU A 175 3.26 29.39 0.42
CA LEU A 175 1.96 28.85 0.01
C LEU A 175 1.50 29.39 -1.36
N HIS A 176 1.84 30.64 -1.70
CA HIS A 176 1.54 31.22 -3.01
C HIS A 176 2.39 30.63 -4.14
N LEU A 177 3.64 30.27 -3.85
CA LEU A 177 4.57 29.67 -4.82
C LEU A 177 4.30 28.18 -5.09
N LYS A 178 3.51 27.52 -4.23
CA LYS A 178 3.14 26.10 -4.36
C LYS A 178 1.81 25.87 -5.08
N ARG A 179 1.11 26.95 -5.49
CA ARG A 179 -0.10 26.91 -6.35
C ARG A 179 0.30 27.13 -7.80
#